data_AF-Q2AAN6-F1
#
_entry.id   AF-Q2AAN6-F1
#
_cell.length_a   1.000
_cell.length_b   1.000
_cell.length_c   1.000
_cell.angle_alpha   90.00
_cell.angle_beta   90.00
_cell.angle_gamma   90.00
#
_symmetry.space_group_name_H-M   'P 1'
#
loop_
_entity.id
_entity.type
_entity.pdbx_description
1 polymer ?
#
loop_
_entity_poly.entity_id
_entity_poly.type
_entity_poly.pdbx_seq_one_letter_code
_entity_poly.pdbx_strand_id
1 'polypeptide(L)'
;TEGCRGEGGVLTNKDGYRYLQDYGLGPETPLGHPMSKYMELGPRDRASQAFWQEQKKGRTIKTHLGDVVNLDLRHLGADYLHERLPFICELAKAYVGVDPVNAPVPVRPTVHYTMG
;
A
#
# COMPACT_ATOMS: atom_id res chain seq x y z
N THR A 1 5.18 6.16 -4.28
CA THR A 1 5.48 7.23 -3.30
C THR A 1 4.42 7.21 -2.21
N GLU A 2 4.54 7.99 -1.13
CA GLU A 2 3.41 8.15 -0.18
C GLU A 2 2.16 8.73 -0.86
N GLY A 3 2.33 9.51 -1.93
CA GLY A 3 1.22 10.04 -2.74
C GLY A 3 0.22 8.96 -3.16
N CYS A 4 0.64 7.72 -3.39
CA CYS A 4 -0.30 6.64 -3.72
C CYS A 4 -1.35 6.39 -2.62
N ARG A 5 -0.96 6.50 -1.34
CA ARG A 5 -1.89 6.42 -0.20
C ARG A 5 -2.72 7.71 -0.07
N GLY A 6 -2.09 8.86 -0.33
CA GLY A 6 -2.74 10.18 -0.38
C GLY A 6 -3.88 10.27 -1.39
N GLU A 7 -3.72 9.62 -2.53
CA GLU A 7 -4.71 9.58 -3.62
C GLU A 7 -5.75 8.44 -3.42
N GLY A 8 -5.68 7.68 -2.33
CA GLY A 8 -6.69 6.66 -1.97
C GLY A 8 -6.24 5.20 -2.05
N GLY A 9 -4.98 4.92 -2.37
CA GLY A 9 -4.46 3.56 -2.42
C GLY A 9 -4.56 2.82 -1.08
N VAL A 10 -4.97 1.55 -1.13
CA VAL A 10 -5.23 0.73 0.06
C VAL A 10 -4.22 -0.39 0.23
N LEU A 11 -3.88 -0.73 1.48
CA LEU A 11 -2.96 -1.84 1.78
C LEU A 11 -3.74 -3.12 2.06
N THR A 12 -3.51 -4.16 1.25
CA THR A 12 -4.14 -5.47 1.42
C THR A 12 -3.13 -6.57 1.66
N ASN A 13 -3.50 -7.56 2.46
CA ASN A 13 -2.64 -8.72 2.73
C ASN A 13 -2.78 -9.78 1.62
N LYS A 14 -2.20 -10.97 1.81
CA LYS A 14 -2.22 -12.06 0.80
C LYS A 14 -3.63 -12.55 0.44
N ASP A 15 -4.59 -12.37 1.34
CA ASP A 15 -5.98 -12.80 1.19
C ASP A 15 -6.84 -11.71 0.54
N GLY A 16 -6.24 -10.57 0.17
CA GLY A 16 -6.95 -9.40 -0.36
C GLY A 16 -7.66 -8.56 0.71
N TYR A 17 -7.47 -8.88 2.00
CA TYR A 17 -8.08 -8.15 3.11
C TYR A 17 -7.32 -6.86 3.40
N ARG A 18 -8.06 -5.74 3.53
CA ARG A 18 -7.50 -4.41 3.88
C ARG A 18 -7.12 -4.37 5.36
N TYR A 19 -5.94 -4.88 5.66
CA TYR A 19 -5.55 -5.30 7.01
C TYR A 19 -5.37 -4.19 8.04
N LEU A 20 -5.20 -2.93 7.63
CA LEU A 20 -4.97 -1.81 8.57
C LEU A 20 -6.14 -1.61 9.56
N GLN A 21 -7.32 -2.12 9.23
CA GLN A 21 -8.52 -2.14 10.08
C GLN A 21 -8.24 -2.79 11.45
N ASP A 22 -7.31 -3.75 11.51
CA ASP A 22 -7.02 -4.54 12.71
C ASP A 22 -5.97 -3.89 13.63
N TYR A 23 -5.42 -2.72 13.26
CA TYR A 23 -4.20 -2.16 13.88
C TYR A 23 -4.39 -0.82 14.59
N GLY A 24 -5.65 -0.44 14.87
CA GLY A 24 -5.96 0.76 15.64
C GLY A 24 -5.56 2.05 14.93
N LEU A 25 -5.71 2.09 13.60
CA LEU A 25 -5.43 3.25 12.76
C LEU A 25 -6.71 4.05 12.48
N GLY A 26 -7.62 4.12 13.45
CA GLY A 26 -8.94 4.74 13.24
C GLY A 26 -9.94 3.81 12.53
N PRO A 27 -11.18 4.30 12.31
CA PRO A 27 -12.21 3.56 11.58
C PRO A 27 -11.81 3.33 10.13
N GLU A 28 -12.37 2.27 9.54
CA GLU A 28 -12.26 2.05 8.10
C GLU A 28 -12.82 3.26 7.33
N THR A 29 -12.05 3.75 6.36
CA THR A 29 -12.48 4.83 5.47
C THR A 29 -13.07 4.25 4.19
N PRO A 30 -14.02 4.93 3.51
CA PRO A 30 -14.48 4.48 2.19
C PRO A 30 -13.34 4.44 1.17
N LEU A 31 -13.41 3.51 0.20
CA LEU A 31 -12.45 3.44 -0.91
C LEU A 31 -12.49 4.74 -1.73
N GLY A 32 -11.33 5.22 -2.17
CA GLY A 32 -11.19 6.50 -2.87
C GLY A 32 -11.38 7.76 -2.00
N HIS A 33 -11.71 7.60 -0.70
CA HIS A 33 -11.91 8.71 0.23
C HIS A 33 -10.97 8.58 1.44
N PRO A 34 -9.65 8.84 1.26
CA PRO A 34 -8.69 8.74 2.34
C PRO A 34 -8.92 9.84 3.38
N MET A 35 -8.76 9.51 4.67
CA MET A 35 -8.95 10.45 5.77
C MET A 35 -7.64 10.68 6.53
N SER A 36 -7.32 11.95 6.80
CA SER A 36 -6.10 12.32 7.51
C SER A 36 -5.99 11.61 8.87
N LYS A 37 -4.79 11.09 9.17
CA LYS A 37 -4.43 10.35 10.39
C LYS A 37 -5.06 8.97 10.53
N TYR A 38 -5.93 8.54 9.60
CA TYR A 38 -6.58 7.23 9.66
C TYR A 38 -6.07 6.31 8.55
N MET A 39 -6.14 5.01 8.81
CA MET A 39 -5.84 3.93 7.87
C MET A 39 -4.50 4.16 7.16
N GLU A 40 -4.50 4.24 5.83
CA GLU A 40 -3.31 4.45 5.01
C GLU A 40 -2.70 5.84 5.17
N LEU A 41 -3.43 6.83 5.71
CA LEU A 41 -2.90 8.15 6.07
C LEU A 41 -2.61 8.30 7.57
N GLY A 42 -2.60 7.18 8.31
CA GLY A 42 -2.08 7.13 9.66
C GLY A 42 -0.56 7.29 9.74
N PRO A 43 0.00 7.33 10.96
CA PRO A 43 1.44 7.46 11.17
C PRO A 43 2.24 6.36 10.44
N ARG A 44 3.29 6.75 9.72
CA ARG A 44 4.08 5.83 8.88
C ARG A 44 4.76 4.72 9.68
N ASP A 45 5.16 5.01 10.92
CA ASP A 45 5.71 4.04 11.86
C ASP A 45 4.68 2.98 12.24
N ARG A 46 3.44 3.38 12.53
CA ARG A 46 2.33 2.47 12.83
C ARG A 46 1.94 1.61 11.63
N ALA A 47 1.91 2.18 10.42
CA ALA A 47 1.69 1.42 9.19
C ALA A 47 2.80 0.36 8.97
N SER A 48 4.05 0.72 9.25
CA SER A 48 5.19 -0.21 9.16
C SER A 48 5.14 -1.31 10.23
N GLN A 49 4.73 -0.98 11.45
CA GLN A 49 4.49 -1.96 12.52
C GLN A 49 3.32 -2.91 12.17
N ALA A 50 2.26 -2.40 11.54
CA ALA A 50 1.14 -3.23 11.09
C ALA A 50 1.58 -4.28 10.07
N PHE A 51 2.43 -3.90 9.10
CA PHE A 51 3.06 -4.85 8.18
C PHE A 51 3.84 -5.94 8.93
N TRP A 52 4.66 -5.56 9.92
CA TRP A 52 5.43 -6.52 10.72
C TRP A 52 4.52 -7.52 11.46
N GLN A 53 3.37 -7.08 11.95
CA GLN A 53 2.40 -7.96 12.59
C GLN A 53 1.71 -8.90 11.60
N GLU A 54 1.33 -8.42 10.40
CA GLU A 54 0.82 -9.30 9.34
C GLU A 54 1.86 -10.35 8.93
N GLN A 55 3.14 -9.95 8.89
CA GLN A 55 4.24 -10.86 8.61
C GLN A 55 4.35 -11.96 9.66
N LYS A 56 4.29 -11.60 10.96
CA LYS A 56 4.28 -12.57 12.07
C LYS A 56 3.06 -13.50 12.04
N LYS A 57 1.91 -12.99 11.59
CA LYS A 57 0.68 -13.79 11.39
C LYS A 57 0.72 -14.67 10.14
N GLY A 58 1.77 -14.59 9.32
CA GLY A 58 1.87 -15.32 8.05
C GLY A 58 0.86 -14.89 7.00
N ARG A 59 0.37 -13.64 7.08
CA ARG A 59 -0.62 -13.05 6.17
C ARG A 59 0.00 -12.20 5.06
N THR A 60 1.32 -12.12 5.01
CA THR A 60 2.06 -11.52 3.89
C THR A 60 2.20 -12.50 2.72
N ILE A 61 2.52 -11.95 1.55
CA ILE A 61 2.84 -12.71 0.34
C ILE A 61 4.34 -13.01 0.37
N LYS A 62 4.70 -14.29 0.21
CA LYS A 62 6.09 -14.72 0.11
C LYS A 62 6.62 -14.50 -1.30
N THR A 63 7.75 -13.82 -1.44
CA THR A 63 8.47 -13.68 -2.72
C THR A 63 9.94 -14.07 -2.54
N HIS A 64 10.65 -14.30 -3.64
CA HIS A 64 12.09 -14.57 -3.60
C HIS A 64 12.92 -13.40 -3.02
N LEU A 65 12.37 -12.18 -3.02
CA LEU A 65 13.02 -10.98 -2.45
C LEU A 65 12.60 -10.71 -1.00
N GLY A 66 11.71 -11.53 -0.45
CA GLY A 66 11.16 -11.42 0.90
C GLY A 66 9.64 -11.20 0.92
N ASP A 67 9.12 -10.98 2.12
CA ASP A 67 7.69 -10.86 2.36
C ASP A 67 7.18 -9.47 1.93
N VAL A 68 6.01 -9.43 1.31
CA VAL A 68 5.34 -8.21 0.84
C VAL A 68 3.85 -8.21 1.18
N VAL A 69 3.25 -7.03 1.15
CA VAL A 69 1.80 -6.84 1.07
C VAL A 69 1.49 -6.13 -0.25
N ASN A 70 0.22 -5.98 -0.56
CA ASN A 70 -0.24 -5.34 -1.78
C ASN A 70 -0.64 -3.88 -1.51
N LEU A 71 -0.24 -2.99 -2.40
CA LEU A 71 -0.82 -1.66 -2.57
C LEU A 71 -1.80 -1.72 -3.75
N ASP A 72 -3.09 -1.60 -3.46
CA ASP A 72 -4.15 -1.66 -4.46
C ASP A 72 -4.66 -0.26 -4.82
N LEU A 73 -4.58 0.05 -6.11
CA LEU A 73 -4.94 1.34 -6.71
C LEU A 73 -6.07 1.19 -7.74
N ARG A 74 -6.52 -0.04 -8.04
CA ARG A 74 -7.39 -0.36 -9.18
C ARG A 74 -8.74 0.36 -9.10
N HIS A 75 -9.24 0.58 -7.90
CA HIS A 75 -10.50 1.27 -7.64
C HIS A 75 -10.50 2.76 -8.05
N LEU A 76 -9.33 3.38 -8.24
CA LEU A 76 -9.21 4.78 -8.68
C LEU A 76 -9.47 4.93 -10.19
N GLY A 77 -9.32 3.85 -10.96
CA GLY A 77 -9.52 3.87 -12.41
C GLY A 77 -8.31 4.37 -13.21
N ALA A 78 -8.23 3.94 -14.47
CA ALA A 78 -7.08 4.20 -15.33
C ALA A 78 -6.83 5.70 -15.57
N ASP A 79 -7.87 6.46 -15.90
CA ASP A 79 -7.78 7.88 -16.24
C ASP A 79 -7.20 8.68 -15.06
N TYR A 80 -7.72 8.44 -13.85
CA TYR A 80 -7.25 9.08 -12.63
C TYR A 80 -5.79 8.73 -12.34
N LEU A 81 -5.42 7.45 -12.46
CA LEU A 81 -4.05 7.01 -12.22
C LEU A 81 -3.05 7.60 -13.22
N HIS A 82 -3.43 7.72 -14.49
CA HIS A 82 -2.59 8.32 -15.52
C HIS A 82 -2.50 9.85 -15.42
N GLU A 83 -3.54 10.52 -14.90
CA GLU A 83 -3.50 11.95 -14.62
C GLU A 83 -2.68 12.27 -13.36
N ARG A 84 -2.93 11.55 -12.27
CA ARG A 84 -2.46 11.90 -10.92
C ARG A 84 -1.19 11.18 -10.50
N LEU A 85 -0.99 9.95 -10.96
CA LEU A 85 0.13 9.08 -10.60
C LEU A 85 0.88 8.50 -11.82
N PRO A 86 1.12 9.27 -12.92
CA PRO A 86 1.70 8.72 -14.15
C PRO A 86 3.06 8.07 -13.92
N PHE A 87 3.93 8.75 -13.18
CA PHE A 87 5.28 8.27 -12.90
C PHE A 87 5.29 6.97 -12.08
N ILE A 88 4.35 6.79 -11.15
CA ILE A 88 4.26 5.54 -10.39
C ILE A 88 3.80 4.39 -11.28
N CYS A 89 2.85 4.65 -12.18
CA CYS A 89 2.39 3.65 -13.14
C CYS A 89 3.53 3.19 -14.05
N GLU A 90 4.35 4.13 -14.54
CA GLU A 90 5.54 3.82 -15.35
C GLU A 90 6.57 3.00 -14.57
N LEU A 91 6.91 3.41 -13.35
CA LEU A 91 7.90 2.69 -12.52
C LEU A 91 7.44 1.27 -12.16
N ALA A 92 6.17 1.10 -11.79
CA ALA A 92 5.62 -0.22 -11.47
C ALA A 92 5.69 -1.17 -12.67
N LYS A 93 5.37 -0.67 -13.87
CA LYS A 93 5.48 -1.44 -15.12
C LYS A 93 6.93 -1.77 -15.44
N ALA A 94 7.83 -0.79 -15.38
CA ALA A 94 9.22 -0.94 -15.80
C ALA A 94 10.04 -1.84 -14.87
N TYR A 95 9.85 -1.73 -13.55
CA TYR A 95 10.72 -2.39 -12.57
C TYR A 95 10.07 -3.57 -11.84
N VAL A 96 8.74 -3.59 -11.74
CA VAL A 96 8.00 -4.65 -11.05
C VAL A 96 7.23 -5.53 -12.03
N GLY A 97 7.06 -5.07 -13.28
CA GLY A 97 6.26 -5.78 -14.29
C GLY A 97 4.76 -5.76 -14.00
N VAL A 98 4.29 -4.82 -13.17
CA VAL A 98 2.90 -4.73 -12.72
C VAL A 98 2.28 -3.44 -13.24
N ASP A 99 1.10 -3.56 -13.84
CA ASP A 99 0.25 -2.41 -14.16
C ASP A 99 -0.69 -2.10 -12.97
N PRO A 100 -0.51 -0.97 -12.25
CA PRO A 100 -1.35 -0.63 -11.10
C PRO A 100 -2.83 -0.47 -11.42
N VAL A 101 -3.17 -0.24 -12.69
CA VAL A 101 -4.56 -0.17 -13.18
C VAL A 101 -5.25 -1.53 -13.08
N ASN A 102 -4.49 -2.62 -13.29
CA ASN A 102 -5.04 -3.97 -13.46
C ASN A 102 -4.69 -4.90 -12.31
N ALA A 103 -3.56 -4.68 -11.64
CA ALA A 103 -3.05 -5.54 -10.58
C ALA A 103 -2.44 -4.74 -9.43
N PRO A 104 -2.56 -5.22 -8.18
CA PRO A 104 -1.96 -4.57 -7.03
C PRO A 104 -0.42 -4.62 -7.09
N VAL A 105 0.22 -3.58 -6.56
CA VAL A 105 1.69 -3.46 -6.54
C VAL A 105 2.24 -4.08 -5.25
N PRO A 106 3.18 -5.04 -5.31
CA PRO A 106 3.81 -5.59 -4.12
C PRO A 106 4.71 -4.53 -3.44
N VAL A 107 4.50 -4.30 -2.15
CA VAL A 107 5.22 -3.31 -1.34
C VAL A 107 5.62 -3.88 0.03
N ARG A 108 6.68 -3.30 0.61
CA ARG A 108 7.10 -3.58 2.00
C ARG A 108 7.77 -2.35 2.61
N PRO A 109 7.74 -2.18 3.95
CA PRO A 109 8.59 -1.22 4.63
C PRO A 109 10.07 -1.52 4.37
N THR A 110 10.86 -0.47 4.16
CA THR A 110 12.31 -0.55 3.97
C THR A 110 12.99 0.53 4.81
N VAL A 111 14.30 0.38 5.01
CA VAL A 111 15.12 1.49 5.53
C VAL A 111 15.01 2.65 4.54
N HIS A 112 14.63 3.82 5.04
CA HIS A 112 14.46 5.03 4.22
C HIS A 112 15.40 6.15 4.63
N TYR A 113 15.69 6.29 5.92
CA TYR A 113 16.55 7.32 6.46
C TYR A 113 17.32 6.76 7.66
N THR A 114 18.60 7.15 7.81
CA THR A 114 19.44 6.79 8.96
C THR A 114 19.58 8.01 9.85
N MET A 115 18.94 7.97 11.02
CA MET A 115 19.17 8.99 12.06
C MET A 115 20.48 8.67 12.80
N GLY A 116 21.17 9.73 13.24
CA GLY A 116 22.39 9.65 14.04
C GLY A 116 22.13 9.48 15.53
#